data_AF-A0A925AIC7-F1
#
_entry.id   AF-A0A925AIC7-F1
#
_cell.length_a   1.000
_cell.length_b   1.000
_cell.length_c   1.000
_cell.angle_alpha   90.00
_cell.angle_beta   90.00
_cell.angle_gamma   90.00
#
_symmetry.space_group_name_H-M   'P 1'
#
loop_
_entity.id
_entity.type
_entity.pdbx_description
1 polymer ?
#
loop_
_entity_poly.entity_id
_entity_poly.type
_entity_poly.pdbx_seq_one_letter_code
_entity_poly.pdbx_strand_id
1 'polypeptide(L)' 'MHPVKLPTLSSRFVLIVCSAALAHPSPAEESDLTLWYRQPAGRWIDALALGNGRLGAMVFGGTSAERIGLNEDTLWSGG' A
#
# COMPACT_ATOMS: atom_id res chain seq x y z
N MET A 1 -27.77 55.77 -28.09
CA MET A 1 -29.25 55.72 -28.16
C MET A 1 -29.66 54.26 -27.99
N HIS A 2 -30.22 53.94 -26.83
CA HIS A 2 -30.72 52.62 -26.37
C HIS A 2 -31.85 52.07 -27.26
N PRO A 3 -32.18 50.74 -27.26
CA PRO A 3 -32.41 49.92 -26.04
C PRO A 3 -31.92 48.44 -26.14
N VAL A 4 -31.45 47.79 -25.07
CA VAL A 4 -32.21 47.08 -24.00
C VAL A 4 -33.43 46.29 -24.50
N LYS A 5 -33.37 44.96 -24.38
CA LYS A 5 -34.45 44.08 -23.88
C LYS A 5 -33.90 42.66 -23.68
N LEU A 6 -33.58 42.31 -22.43
CA LEU A 6 -33.59 40.92 -21.97
C LEU A 6 -35.06 40.48 -21.81
N PRO A 7 -35.40 39.25 -22.21
CA PRO A 7 -36.40 38.49 -21.48
C PRO A 7 -35.77 37.32 -20.73
N THR A 8 -35.85 37.45 -19.41
CA THR A 8 -36.02 36.41 -18.40
C THR A 8 -36.61 35.09 -18.88
N LEU A 9 -35.94 33.98 -18.54
CA LEU A 9 -36.59 32.71 -18.19
C LEU A 9 -35.61 31.92 -17.31
N SER A 10 -35.65 32.12 -15.99
CA SER A 10 -36.42 31.24 -15.09
C SER A 10 -36.36 29.78 -15.51
N SER A 11 -35.31 29.08 -15.05
CA SER A 11 -35.42 27.67 -14.74
C SER A 11 -34.62 27.39 -13.46
N ARG A 12 -35.15 27.94 -12.36
CA ARG A 12 -34.97 27.32 -11.05
C ARG A 12 -35.92 26.13 -11.03
N PHE A 13 -35.37 24.93 -11.12
CA PHE A 13 -35.84 23.68 -10.49
C PHE A 13 -35.24 22.50 -11.26
N VAL A 14 -34.07 22.05 -10.83
CA VAL A 14 -33.80 20.61 -10.79
C VAL A 14 -33.51 20.29 -9.33
N LEU A 15 -34.35 19.40 -8.80
CA LEU A 15 -34.38 18.89 -7.46
C LEU A 15 -32.97 18.62 -6.90
N ILE A 16 -32.65 19.27 -5.78
CA ILE A 16 -31.75 18.68 -4.79
C ILE A 16 -32.56 17.57 -4.11
N VAL A 17 -32.45 16.34 -4.63
CA VAL A 17 -32.85 15.12 -3.92
C VAL A 17 -31.83 14.04 -4.23
N CYS A 18 -30.90 13.84 -3.30
CA CYS A 18 -30.69 12.52 -2.70
C CYS A 18 -29.98 12.76 -1.37
N SER A 19 -30.80 12.81 -0.32
CA SER A 19 -30.40 12.71 1.07
C SER A 19 -29.53 11.49 1.29
N ALA A 20 -28.56 11.65 2.19
CA ALA A 20 -27.53 10.68 2.52
C ALA A 20 -26.73 10.28 1.28
N ALA A 21 -25.69 11.08 0.98
CA ALA A 21 -24.44 10.44 0.57
C ALA A 21 -24.22 9.32 1.59
N LEU A 22 -24.50 8.09 1.17
CA LEU A 22 -24.08 6.89 1.86
C LEU A 22 -22.67 7.23 2.31
N ALA A 23 -22.49 7.31 3.62
CA ALA A 23 -21.18 7.32 4.22
C ALA A 23 -20.59 6.00 3.72
N HIS A 24 -19.95 6.05 2.56
CA HIS A 24 -19.01 5.04 2.15
C HIS A 24 -18.04 5.09 3.31
N PRO A 25 -17.88 4.02 4.11
CA PRO A 25 -16.65 3.91 4.84
C PRO A 25 -15.59 4.13 3.77
N SER A 26 -14.84 5.24 3.86
CA SER A 26 -13.55 5.30 3.20
C SER A 26 -12.92 3.97 3.57
N PRO A 27 -12.46 3.14 2.62
CA PRO A 27 -11.57 2.07 3.00
C PRO A 27 -10.55 2.75 3.89
N ALA A 28 -10.46 2.31 5.15
CA ALA A 28 -9.43 2.80 6.04
C ALA A 28 -8.17 2.73 5.19
N GLU A 29 -7.47 3.86 5.02
CA GLU A 29 -6.20 3.92 4.28
C GLU A 29 -5.35 2.77 4.84
N GLU A 30 -5.38 1.66 4.12
CA GLU A 30 -4.80 0.41 4.58
C GLU A 30 -3.32 0.67 4.41
N SER A 31 -2.68 1.09 5.51
CA SER A 31 -1.28 1.44 5.49
C SER A 31 -0.55 0.21 5.00
N ASP A 32 -0.09 0.25 3.75
CA ASP A 32 0.61 -0.85 3.12
C ASP A 32 1.98 -0.95 3.78
N LEU A 33 2.05 -1.72 4.87
CA LEU A 33 3.28 -2.00 5.62
C LEU A 33 4.10 -3.04 4.85
N THR A 34 4.50 -2.68 3.64
CA THR A 34 5.28 -3.53 2.75
C THR A 34 6.70 -2.98 2.60
N LEU A 35 7.67 -3.87 2.81
CA LEU A 35 9.07 -3.62 2.46
C LEU A 35 9.31 -4.13 1.03
N TRP A 36 9.56 -3.21 0.10
CA TRP A 36 9.83 -3.52 -1.30
C TRP A 36 11.16 -2.91 -1.77
N TYR A 37 11.93 -3.67 -2.55
CA TYR A 37 13.24 -3.27 -3.04
C TYR A 37 13.35 -3.51 -4.54
N ARG A 38 14.05 -2.60 -5.24
CA ARG A 38 14.23 -2.64 -6.70
C ARG A 38 15.40 -3.50 -7.16
N GLN A 39 16.19 -4.03 -6.23
CA GLN A 39 17.40 -4.78 -6.52
C GLN A 39 17.62 -5.89 -5.48
N PRO A 40 18.27 -7.00 -5.87
CA PRO A 40 18.62 -8.06 -4.94
C PRO A 40 19.63 -7.58 -3.89
N ALA A 41 19.64 -8.24 -2.74
CA ALA A 41 20.60 -7.99 -1.68
C ALA A 41 21.99 -8.51 -2.08
N GLY A 42 23.03 -7.69 -1.88
CA GLY A 42 24.43 -8.11 -2.04
C GLY A 42 25.01 -8.75 -0.78
N ARG A 43 24.55 -8.30 0.40
CA ARG A 43 25.05 -8.72 1.72
C ARG A 43 23.91 -9.21 2.60
N TRP A 44 24.26 -9.97 3.63
CA TRP A 44 23.29 -10.52 4.59
C TRP A 44 22.39 -9.46 5.23
N ILE A 45 22.96 -8.33 5.63
CA ILE A 45 22.22 -7.26 6.30
C ILE A 45 21.24 -6.51 5.39
N ASP A 46 21.35 -6.69 4.07
CA ASP A 46 20.46 -6.07 3.09
C ASP A 46 19.32 -7.03 2.68
N ALA A 47 19.37 -8.30 3.11
CA ALA A 47 18.40 -9.33 2.78
C ALA A 47 17.13 -9.22 3.65
N LEU A 48 15.99 -9.65 3.12
CA LEU A 48 14.72 -9.59 3.85
C LEU A 48 14.63 -10.73 4.87
N ALA A 49 14.43 -10.37 6.14
CA ALA A 49 14.32 -11.31 7.24
C ALA A 49 12.89 -11.86 7.37
N LEU A 50 12.78 -13.19 7.45
CA LEU A 50 11.56 -13.93 7.74
C LEU A 50 11.83 -14.88 8.90
N GLY A 51 10.82 -15.16 9.74
CA GLY A 51 10.98 -16.13 10.81
C GLY A 51 9.68 -16.44 11.55
N ASN A 52 9.67 -17.57 12.25
CA ASN A 52 8.54 -18.04 13.06
C ASN A 52 8.87 -18.15 14.56
N GLY A 53 9.95 -17.50 14.99
CA GLY A 53 10.48 -17.58 16.36
C GLY A 53 11.51 -18.69 16.58
N ARG A 54 11.44 -19.80 15.85
CA ARG A 54 12.40 -20.92 15.94
C ARG A 54 13.37 -20.95 14.75
N LEU A 55 12.83 -20.87 13.55
CA LEU A 55 13.59 -20.82 12.30
C LEU A 55 13.57 -19.39 11.76
N GLY A 56 14.71 -18.98 11.22
CA GLY A 56 14.89 -17.72 10.49
C GLY A 56 15.35 -17.98 9.06
N ALA A 57 14.95 -17.11 8.15
CA ALA A 57 15.41 -17.09 6.77
C ALA A 57 15.75 -15.66 6.32
N MET A 58 16.86 -15.50 5.60
CA MET A 58 17.25 -14.25 4.94
C MET A 58 17.14 -14.42 3.43
N VAL A 59 16.25 -13.67 2.79
CA VAL A 59 15.95 -13.77 1.35
C VAL A 59 16.72 -12.70 0.58
N PHE A 60 17.50 -13.11 -0.42
CA PHE A 60 18.38 -12.20 -1.17
C PHE A 60 17.75 -11.69 -2.48
N GLY A 61 16.82 -12.44 -3.08
CA GLY A 61 16.07 -12.01 -4.26
C GLY A 61 16.84 -12.09 -5.59
N GLY A 62 17.85 -12.97 -5.67
CA GLY A 62 18.67 -13.17 -6.86
C GLY A 62 17.88 -13.85 -7.99
N THR A 63 17.79 -13.21 -9.16
CA THR A 63 16.94 -13.68 -10.27
C THR A 63 17.49 -14.90 -11.01
N SER A 64 18.81 -14.99 -11.19
CA SER A 64 19.45 -16.14 -11.87
C SER A 64 19.75 -17.29 -10.92
N ALA A 65 20.12 -16.97 -9.69
CA ALA A 65 20.37 -17.92 -8.61
C ALA A 65 19.99 -17.25 -7.29
N GLU A 66 19.05 -17.88 -6.57
CA GLU A 66 18.61 -17.41 -5.27
C GLU A 66 19.56 -17.93 -4.19
N ARG A 67 19.76 -17.13 -3.14
CA ARG A 67 20.43 -17.56 -1.91
C ARG A 67 19.47 -17.31 -0.76
N ILE A 68 19.18 -18.35 0.02
CA ILE A 68 18.43 -18.21 1.26
C ILE A 68 19.38 -18.53 2.41
N GLY A 69 19.61 -17.56 3.28
CA GLY A 69 20.31 -17.77 4.55
C GLY A 69 19.38 -18.40 5.56
N LEU A 70 19.83 -19.39 6.34
CA LEU A 70 19.00 -20.09 7.32
C LEU A 70 19.60 -20.02 8.72
N ASN A 71 18.75 -19.82 9.72
CA ASN A 71 19.09 -19.84 11.13
C ASN A 71 18.12 -20.73 11.91
N GLU A 72 18.63 -21.37 12.96
CA GLU A 72 17.85 -22.03 14.00
C GLU A 72 18.22 -21.43 15.35
N ASP A 73 17.21 -21.10 16.16
CA ASP A 73 17.33 -20.43 17.46
C ASP A 73 18.20 -21.18 18.49
N THR A 74 18.28 -22.50 18.37
CA THR A 74 18.96 -23.41 19.28
C THR A 74 20.31 -23.91 18.75
N LEU A 75 20.71 -23.51 17.55
CA LEU A 75 22.00 -23.90 16.98
C LEU A 75 23.12 -23.02 17.55
N TRP A 76 23.70 -23.48 18.66
CA TRP A 76 24.83 -22.84 19.33
C TRP A 76 26.02 -23.79 19.41
N SER A 77 27.22 -23.21 19.46
CA SER A 77 28.46 -23.95 19.72
C SER A 77 28.81 -23.92 21.20
N GLY A 78 29.21 -25.06 21.77
CA GLY A 78 29.65 -25.18 23.17
C GLY A 78 28.53 -25.64 24.12
N GLY A 79 28.08 -26.88 23.94
CA GLY A 79 26.96 -27.48 24.67
C GLY A 79 27.10 -27.57 26.18
#